data_AF-A0ABD6I8M1-F1
#
_entry.id   AF-A0ABD6I8M1-F1
#
_cell.length_a   1.000
_cell.length_b   1.000
_cell.length_c   1.000
_cell.angle_alpha   90.00
_cell.angle_beta   90.00
_cell.angle_gamma   90.00
#
_symmetry.space_group_name_H-M   'P 1'
#
loop_
_entity.id
_entity.type
_entity.pdbx_description
1 polymer ?
#
loop_
_entity_poly.entity_id
_entity_poly.type
_entity_poly.pdbx_seq_one_letter_code
_entity_poly.pdbx_strand_id
1 'polypeptide(L)'
;MNMVKHKRDNPAALTAQREDELKALAKKSDDDIDYSDIPSSDDEQWSEAVRGKFYRPLKTQASVRIDADVMAWLKRPGKGYQTRLNAILREAMLREQNKK
;
A
#
# COMPACT_ATOMS: atom_id res chain seq x y z
N MET A 1 -19.21 8.29 -20.26
CA MET A 1 -18.76 7.35 -19.21
C MET A 1 -18.77 8.09 -17.88
N ASN A 2 -19.58 7.68 -16.90
CA ASN A 2 -19.61 8.32 -15.58
C ASN A 2 -18.49 7.73 -14.71
N MET A 3 -17.57 8.57 -14.28
CA MET A 3 -16.47 8.16 -13.39
C MET A 3 -16.97 8.12 -11.94
N VAL A 4 -17.14 6.92 -11.40
CA VAL A 4 -17.51 6.73 -9.99
C VAL A 4 -16.30 7.04 -9.12
N LYS A 5 -16.38 8.11 -8.31
CA LYS A 5 -15.30 8.51 -7.39
C LYS A 5 -15.58 7.92 -6.00
N HIS A 6 -14.76 6.96 -5.57
CA HIS A 6 -14.76 6.45 -4.20
C HIS A 6 -13.57 6.99 -3.41
N LYS A 7 -13.82 7.52 -2.20
CA LYS A 7 -12.77 7.93 -1.26
C LYS A 7 -12.36 6.71 -0.43
N ARG A 8 -11.16 6.17 -0.67
CA ARG A 8 -10.67 4.92 -0.03
C ARG A 8 -10.58 4.99 1.51
N ASP A 9 -10.42 6.18 2.07
CA ASP A 9 -10.23 6.43 3.51
C ASP A 9 -11.51 6.46 4.35
N ASN A 10 -12.70 6.28 3.74
CA ASN A 10 -13.95 6.26 4.51
C ASN A 10 -15.00 5.39 3.80
N PRO A 11 -14.92 4.05 3.93
CA PRO A 11 -15.97 3.19 3.41
C PRO A 11 -17.29 3.50 4.13
N ALA A 12 -18.39 3.52 3.38
CA ALA A 12 -19.71 3.60 3.98
C ALA A 12 -19.94 2.36 4.87
N ALA A 13 -20.60 2.56 6.01
CA ALA A 13 -20.99 1.45 6.88
C ALA A 13 -21.84 0.43 6.10
N LEU A 14 -21.62 -0.86 6.37
CA LEU A 14 -22.41 -1.93 5.76
C LEU A 14 -23.86 -1.81 6.24
N THR A 15 -24.80 -2.00 5.32
CA THR A 15 -26.21 -2.17 5.68
C THR A 15 -26.42 -3.57 6.24
N ALA A 16 -27.41 -3.76 7.12
CA ALA A 16 -27.73 -5.07 7.69
C ALA A 16 -27.97 -6.13 6.60
N GLN A 17 -28.60 -5.74 5.49
CA GLN A 17 -28.78 -6.61 4.31
C GLN A 17 -27.45 -7.10 3.72
N ARG A 18 -26.46 -6.21 3.57
CA ARG A 18 -25.13 -6.58 3.05
C ARG A 18 -24.37 -7.47 4.02
N GLU A 19 -24.52 -7.26 5.32
CA GLU A 19 -23.89 -8.13 6.32
C GLU A 19 -24.47 -9.55 6.28
N ASP A 20 -25.78 -9.67 6.13
CA ASP A 20 -26.44 -10.98 6.03
C ASP A 20 -26.10 -11.68 4.70
N GLU A 21 -26.02 -10.95 3.58
CA GLU A 21 -25.51 -11.46 2.30
C GLU A 21 -24.07 -11.99 2.43
N LEU A 22 -23.17 -11.23 3.06
CA LEU A 22 -21.78 -11.66 3.28
C LEU A 22 -21.70 -12.92 4.15
N LYS A 23 -22.53 -13.02 5.21
CA LYS A 23 -22.60 -14.22 6.05
C LYS A 23 -23.15 -15.43 5.28
N ALA A 24 -24.10 -15.22 4.37
CA ALA A 24 -24.63 -16.28 3.54
C ALA A 24 -23.59 -16.76 2.51
N LEU A 25 -22.84 -15.84 1.89
CA LEU A 25 -21.75 -16.16 0.97
C LEU A 25 -20.61 -16.90 1.66
N ALA A 26 -20.22 -16.48 2.87
CA ALA A 26 -19.17 -17.13 3.65
C ALA A 26 -19.49 -18.57 4.08
N LYS A 27 -20.77 -19.00 3.97
CA LYS A 27 -21.21 -20.37 4.27
C LYS A 27 -21.30 -21.27 3.03
N LYS A 28 -21.20 -20.72 1.82
CA LYS A 28 -21.21 -21.51 0.58
C LYS A 28 -19.87 -22.24 0.41
N SER A 29 -19.90 -23.42 -0.24
CA SER A 29 -18.67 -24.11 -0.62
C SER A 29 -18.06 -23.43 -1.85
N ASP A 30 -16.74 -23.51 -1.98
CA ASP A 30 -16.04 -23.03 -3.17
C ASP A 30 -16.40 -23.87 -4.42
N ASP A 31 -16.87 -25.12 -4.24
CA ASP A 31 -17.32 -25.99 -5.34
C ASP A 31 -18.59 -25.46 -6.06
N ASP A 32 -19.37 -24.62 -5.38
CA ASP A 32 -20.59 -24.01 -5.93
C ASP A 32 -20.29 -22.73 -6.73
N ILE A 33 -19.01 -22.35 -6.88
CA ILE A 33 -18.61 -21.15 -7.63
C ILE A 33 -18.69 -21.45 -9.14
N ASP A 34 -19.51 -20.66 -9.83
CA ASP A 34 -19.66 -20.76 -11.28
C ASP A 34 -18.55 -19.99 -12.02
N TYR A 35 -17.73 -20.73 -12.77
CA TYR A 35 -16.64 -20.22 -13.61
C TYR A 35 -16.96 -20.24 -15.12
N SER A 36 -18.24 -20.38 -15.51
CA SER A 36 -18.63 -20.50 -16.92
C SER A 36 -18.25 -19.29 -17.80
N ASP A 37 -18.21 -18.08 -17.21
CA ASP A 37 -17.86 -16.84 -17.92
C ASP A 37 -16.34 -16.52 -17.87
N ILE A 38 -15.62 -17.01 -16.86
CA ILE A 38 -14.21 -16.63 -16.60
C ILE A 38 -13.43 -17.86 -16.10
N PRO A 39 -12.28 -18.19 -16.71
CA PRO A 39 -11.46 -19.33 -16.26
C PRO A 39 -11.00 -19.13 -14.81
N SER A 40 -10.92 -20.24 -14.06
CA SER A 40 -10.34 -20.24 -12.73
C SER A 40 -8.90 -19.73 -12.76
N SER A 41 -8.50 -19.01 -11.70
CA SER A 41 -7.13 -18.55 -11.54
C SER A 41 -6.38 -19.52 -10.64
N ASP A 42 -5.44 -20.28 -11.19
CA ASP A 42 -4.63 -21.24 -10.43
C ASP A 42 -3.50 -20.53 -9.67
N ASP A 43 -3.07 -21.10 -8.54
CA ASP A 43 -1.96 -20.56 -7.73
C ASP A 43 -0.66 -20.39 -8.54
N GLU A 44 -0.44 -21.23 -9.56
CA GLU A 44 0.70 -21.15 -10.47
C GLU A 44 0.71 -19.83 -11.27
N GLN A 45 -0.45 -19.28 -11.63
CA GLN A 45 -0.55 -17.98 -12.30
C GLN A 45 -0.16 -16.82 -11.37
N TRP A 46 -0.23 -17.02 -10.05
CA TRP A 46 0.15 -16.04 -9.04
C TRP A 46 1.58 -16.20 -8.53
N SER A 47 2.33 -17.19 -9.01
CA SER A 47 3.71 -17.48 -8.57
C SER A 47 4.66 -16.27 -8.70
N GLU A 48 4.49 -15.43 -9.72
CA GLU A 48 5.29 -14.22 -9.95
C GLU A 48 4.65 -12.94 -9.37
N ALA A 49 3.52 -13.06 -8.67
CA ALA A 49 2.76 -11.90 -8.22
C ALA A 49 3.47 -11.16 -7.07
N VAL A 50 4.00 -9.98 -7.36
CA VAL A 50 4.65 -9.12 -6.35
C VAL A 50 3.63 -8.14 -5.76
N ARG A 51 3.28 -8.34 -4.48
CA ARG A 51 2.50 -7.34 -3.72
C ARG A 51 3.28 -6.03 -3.65
N GLY A 52 2.61 -4.92 -4.00
CA GLY A 52 3.18 -3.59 -3.86
C GLY A 52 4.17 -3.16 -4.95
N LYS A 53 4.29 -3.88 -6.07
CA LYS A 53 5.17 -3.51 -7.21
C LYS A 53 5.00 -2.05 -7.67
N PHE A 54 3.78 -1.53 -7.61
CA PHE A 54 3.45 -0.16 -8.02
C PHE A 54 3.29 0.82 -6.86
N TYR A 55 3.56 0.40 -5.63
CA TYR A 55 3.45 1.30 -4.49
C TYR A 55 4.49 2.42 -4.59
N ARG A 56 4.01 3.66 -4.62
CA ARG A 56 4.84 4.85 -4.55
C ARG A 56 4.49 5.61 -3.27
N PRO A 57 5.44 5.78 -2.35
CA PRO A 57 5.22 6.59 -1.15
C PRO A 57 4.79 8.00 -1.56
N LEU A 58 3.66 8.48 -1.02
CA LEU A 58 3.27 9.87 -1.16
C LEU A 58 4.25 10.71 -0.34
N LYS A 59 5.00 11.58 -1.03
CA LYS A 59 5.91 12.52 -0.37
C LYS A 59 5.10 13.73 0.07
N THR A 60 5.03 13.93 1.38
CA THR A 60 4.48 15.16 1.96
C THR A 60 5.57 16.22 2.04
N GLN A 61 5.26 17.45 1.63
CA GLN A 61 6.18 18.57 1.80
C GLN A 61 6.14 19.02 3.27
N ALA A 62 7.27 18.91 3.96
CA ALA A 62 7.48 19.44 5.30
C ALA A 62 8.73 20.35 5.31
N SER A 63 8.69 21.43 6.09
CA SER A 63 9.84 22.30 6.31
C SER A 63 10.49 21.93 7.63
N VAL A 64 11.76 21.51 7.59
CA VAL A 64 12.54 21.06 8.77
C VAL A 64 13.86 21.81 8.80
N ARG A 65 14.32 22.19 10.00
CA ARG A 65 15.66 22.76 10.21
C ARG A 65 16.65 21.62 10.45
N ILE A 66 17.77 21.67 9.75
CA ILE A 66 18.86 20.68 9.83
C ILE A 66 20.15 21.45 10.11
N ASP A 67 21.01 20.91 10.96
CA ASP A 67 22.30 21.51 11.27
C ASP A 67 23.19 21.63 10.02
N ALA A 68 24.05 22.66 10.03
CA ALA A 68 24.84 23.05 8.86
C ALA A 68 25.88 21.98 8.48
N ASP A 69 26.46 21.32 9.46
CA ASP A 69 27.43 20.23 9.31
C ASP A 69 26.80 18.96 8.73
N VAL A 70 25.60 18.59 9.22
CA VAL A 70 24.81 17.48 8.69
C VAL A 70 24.41 17.74 7.24
N MET A 71 23.99 18.97 6.94
CA MET A 71 23.65 19.37 5.57
C MET A 71 24.89 19.37 4.65
N ALA A 72 26.04 19.80 5.15
CA ALA A 72 27.30 19.73 4.40
C ALA A 72 27.69 18.28 4.10
N TRP A 73 27.63 17.39 5.10
CA TRP A 73 27.89 15.96 4.94
C TRP A 73 26.94 15.31 3.92
N LEU A 74 25.64 15.59 4.02
CA LEU A 74 24.63 15.07 3.08
C LEU A 74 24.87 15.52 1.64
N LYS A 75 25.46 16.71 1.44
CA LYS A 75 25.77 17.26 0.11
C LYS A 75 27.12 16.80 -0.46
N ARG A 76 28.03 16.25 0.35
CA ARG A 76 29.37 15.78 -0.09
C ARG A 76 29.35 14.91 -1.35
N PRO A 77 28.45 13.91 -1.50
CA PRO A 77 28.44 13.05 -2.69
C PRO A 77 27.68 13.67 -3.88
N GLY A 78 27.40 14.97 -3.88
CA GLY A 78 26.78 15.69 -5.00
C GLY A 78 25.25 15.64 -5.01
N LYS A 79 24.67 15.69 -6.22
CA LYS A 79 23.20 15.76 -6.43
C LYS A 79 22.47 14.59 -5.75
N GLY A 80 21.22 14.82 -5.35
CA GLY A 80 20.36 13.78 -4.75
C GLY A 80 20.35 13.71 -3.23
N TYR A 81 20.86 14.72 -2.51
CA TYR A 81 20.86 14.73 -1.05
C TYR A 81 19.46 14.60 -0.44
N GLN A 82 18.40 15.13 -1.06
CA GLN A 82 17.01 14.98 -0.61
C GLN A 82 16.52 13.51 -0.67
N THR A 83 16.97 12.76 -1.68
CA THR A 83 16.65 11.32 -1.78
C THR A 83 17.38 10.53 -0.71
N ARG A 84 18.66 10.86 -0.45
CA ARG A 84 19.45 10.26 0.64
C ARG A 84 18.85 10.56 2.01
N LEU A 85 18.46 11.81 2.25
CA LEU A 85 17.79 12.23 3.48
C LEU A 85 16.55 11.38 3.74
N ASN A 86 15.66 11.24 2.74
CA ASN A 86 14.47 10.42 2.87
C ASN A 86 14.78 8.93 3.10
N ALA A 87 15.85 8.40 2.50
CA ALA A 87 16.28 7.02 2.72
C ALA A 87 16.75 6.80 4.16
N ILE A 88 17.57 7.71 4.70
CA ILE A 88 18.05 7.67 6.09
C ILE A 88 16.87 7.73 7.07
N LEU A 89 15.93 8.65 6.86
CA LEU A 89 14.74 8.77 7.71
C LEU A 89 13.88 7.50 7.68
N ARG A 90 13.71 6.89 6.50
CA ARG A 90 12.99 5.62 6.36
C ARG A 90 13.68 4.48 7.10
N GLU A 91 14.99 4.39 6.98
CA GLU A 91 15.77 3.35 7.66
C GLU A 91 15.67 3.50 9.18
N ALA A 92 15.80 4.73 9.70
CA ALA A 92 15.63 5.01 11.13
C ALA A 92 14.22 4.60 11.62
N MET A 93 13.17 4.95 10.88
CA MET A 93 11.78 4.56 11.18
C MET A 93 11.61 3.04 11.23
N LEU A 94 12.13 2.30 10.24
CA LEU A 94 12.02 0.83 10.19
C LEU A 94 12.79 0.16 11.33
N ARG A 95 13.99 0.68 11.66
CA ARG A 95 14.79 0.18 12.79
C ARG A 95 14.05 0.36 14.12
N GLU A 96 13.32 1.47 14.30
CA GLU A 96 12.51 1.70 15.49
C GLU A 96 11.28 0.79 15.55
N GLN A 97 10.59 0.58 14.43
CA GLN A 97 9.42 -0.31 14.35
C GLN A 97 9.77 -1.77 14.65
N ASN A 98 10.92 -2.25 14.17
CA ASN A 98 11.37 -3.63 14.37
C ASN A 98 11.99 -3.90 15.75
N LYS A 99 12.11 -2.88 16.61
CA LYS A 99 12.67 -3.00 17.96
C LYS A 99 11.59 -3.33 19.02
N LYS A 100 10.33 -3.40 18.62
CA LYS A 100 9.20 -3.89 19.41
C LYS A 100 8.89 -5.33 19.05
#